data_AF-A0A1V9XQZ3-F1
#
_entry.id   AF-A0A1V9XQZ3-F1
#
_cell.length_a   1.000
_cell.length_b   1.000
_cell.length_c   1.000
_cell.angle_alpha   90.00
_cell.angle_beta   90.00
_cell.angle_gamma   90.00
#
_symmetry.space_group_name_H-M   'P 1'
#
loop_
_entity.id
_entity.type
_entity.pdbx_description
1 polymer ?
#
loop_
_entity_poly.entity_id
_entity_poly.type
_entity_poly.pdbx_seq_one_letter_code
_entity_poly.pdbx_strand_id
1 'polypeptide(L)'
;MLRNAKRSSLRGAAAVGGNPQDLRSTKIFELKTRCPGLLERVADSEFSLSFSCGGTEYLLIITLPIEFPFASPVLSVQPPAQHPLLDEASTVCGITDLTAFSIHASLPDIVHQVLSEFITVPLSKRQDSATSAASSSSGIVEARSPPMTMYMNGTIPSGTLPGDVRLRSTSIYSEVNALSVDDLREWSTDDMKVKEFAERLPHVRTRKEALRQLAESNEALAKANLSTKDGLDEKRCRVLALYEELSQSKQQFDTSQETFRLLERSYNPQTLKDGLARSAQEAEEESDGIAQQFLNKELEVDEFLRRFMETRTRSHERSAKAERLHLQLEALHRAGF
;
A
#
# COMPACT_ATOMS: atom_id res chain seq x y z
N MET A 1 -12.33 -48.39 -2.93
CA MET A 1 -13.25 -47.25 -2.70
C MET A 1 -12.81 -46.53 -1.44
N LEU A 2 -12.58 -45.21 -1.51
CA LEU A 2 -12.19 -44.40 -0.35
C LEU A 2 -13.43 -44.08 0.51
N ARG A 3 -13.30 -44.12 1.84
CA ARG A 3 -14.17 -43.37 2.77
C ARG A 3 -13.34 -42.78 3.90
N ASN A 4 -13.31 -41.45 3.96
CA ASN A 4 -12.81 -40.68 5.09
C ASN A 4 -13.68 -40.89 6.33
N ALA A 5 -13.06 -40.87 7.51
CA ALA A 5 -13.73 -40.51 8.76
C ALA A 5 -12.81 -39.58 9.57
N LYS A 6 -13.32 -38.39 9.88
CA LYS A 6 -12.57 -37.25 10.44
C LYS A 6 -13.05 -37.00 11.87
N ARG A 7 -12.19 -37.18 12.87
CA ARG A 7 -12.36 -36.68 14.26
C ARG A 7 -10.98 -36.28 14.78
N SER A 8 -10.61 -35.00 14.77
CA SER A 8 -10.98 -34.01 15.80
C SER A 8 -10.50 -34.40 17.21
N SER A 9 -9.32 -33.92 17.59
CA SER A 9 -9.01 -33.65 18.99
C SER A 9 -8.38 -32.28 19.09
N LEU A 10 -8.91 -31.46 19.99
CA LEU A 10 -8.44 -30.10 20.26
C LEU A 10 -7.04 -30.15 20.88
N ARG A 11 -6.18 -29.19 20.53
CA ARG A 11 -5.03 -28.85 21.36
C ARG A 11 -5.11 -27.36 21.71
N GLY A 12 -5.11 -27.08 23.01
CA GLY A 12 -5.46 -25.78 23.55
C GLY A 12 -4.36 -24.72 23.40
N ALA A 13 -4.72 -23.50 23.80
CA ALA A 13 -3.88 -22.33 23.81
C ALA A 13 -2.54 -22.54 24.56
N ALA A 14 -1.47 -21.99 23.99
CA ALA A 14 -0.23 -21.70 24.69
C ALA A 14 0.30 -20.35 24.18
N ALA A 15 0.96 -19.61 25.06
CA ALA A 15 1.46 -18.25 24.86
C ALA A 15 2.16 -18.00 23.51
N VAL A 16 1.87 -16.86 22.88
CA VAL A 16 2.50 -16.43 21.63
C VAL A 16 3.01 -15.00 21.79
N GLY A 17 4.25 -14.88 22.29
CA GLY A 17 5.15 -13.81 21.85
C GLY A 17 5.53 -14.12 20.41
N GLY A 18 4.65 -13.75 19.47
CA GLY A 18 4.66 -14.28 18.11
C GLY A 18 5.66 -13.59 17.20
N ASN A 19 6.31 -14.38 16.35
CA ASN A 19 6.88 -13.86 15.12
C ASN A 19 5.76 -13.14 14.35
N PRO A 20 5.97 -11.94 13.78
CA PRO A 20 4.94 -11.23 13.01
C PRO A 20 4.28 -12.10 11.92
N GLN A 21 5.02 -13.06 11.36
CA GLN A 21 4.51 -14.05 10.40
C GLN A 21 3.49 -15.04 11.01
N ASP A 22 3.66 -15.44 12.27
CA ASP A 22 2.72 -16.34 12.96
C ASP A 22 1.39 -15.61 13.22
N LEU A 23 1.46 -14.33 13.60
CA LEU A 23 0.28 -13.50 13.84
C LEU A 23 -0.48 -13.23 12.54
N ARG A 24 0.24 -12.93 11.45
CA ARG A 24 -0.33 -12.83 10.09
C ARG A 24 -1.05 -14.12 9.70
N SER A 25 -0.36 -15.26 9.80
CA SER A 25 -0.90 -16.58 9.46
C SER A 25 -2.15 -16.91 10.27
N THR A 26 -2.15 -16.58 11.57
CA THR A 26 -3.32 -16.75 12.46
C THR A 26 -4.51 -15.91 12.00
N LYS A 27 -4.30 -14.63 11.67
CA LYS A 27 -5.37 -13.72 11.19
C LYS A 27 -5.91 -14.13 9.81
N ILE A 28 -5.05 -14.62 8.91
CA ILE A 28 -5.48 -15.16 7.61
C ILE A 28 -6.28 -16.45 7.78
N PHE A 29 -5.88 -17.33 8.71
CA PHE A 29 -6.63 -18.53 9.05
C PHE A 29 -8.00 -18.20 9.65
N GLU A 30 -8.08 -17.18 10.52
CA GLU A 30 -9.35 -16.65 11.05
C GLU A 30 -10.27 -16.19 9.91
N LEU A 31 -9.74 -15.42 8.95
CA LEU A 31 -10.46 -14.95 7.76
C LEU A 31 -10.98 -16.10 6.89
N LYS A 32 -10.10 -17.05 6.53
CA LYS A 32 -10.45 -18.25 5.75
C LYS A 32 -11.51 -19.13 6.44
N THR A 33 -11.57 -19.10 7.78
CA THR A 33 -12.51 -19.91 8.57
C THR A 33 -13.86 -19.20 8.82
N ARG A 34 -13.87 -17.88 9.02
CA ARG A 34 -15.08 -17.11 9.39
C ARG A 34 -15.80 -16.45 8.22
N CYS A 35 -15.22 -16.44 7.01
CA CYS A 35 -15.83 -15.90 5.79
C CYS A 35 -16.08 -17.03 4.76
N PRO A 36 -17.24 -17.71 4.78
CA PRO A 36 -17.55 -18.75 3.79
C PRO A 36 -17.68 -18.15 2.39
N GLY A 37 -17.09 -18.80 1.39
CA GLY A 37 -17.07 -18.31 0.00
C GLY A 37 -15.84 -17.47 -0.38
N LEU A 38 -14.89 -17.28 0.54
CA LEU A 38 -13.65 -16.55 0.30
C LEU A 38 -12.76 -17.27 -0.74
N LEU A 39 -12.51 -16.61 -1.87
CA LEU A 39 -11.61 -17.06 -2.93
C LEU A 39 -10.26 -16.34 -2.80
N GLU A 40 -9.22 -17.09 -2.47
CA GLU A 40 -7.82 -16.63 -2.50
C GLU A 40 -7.38 -16.37 -3.95
N ARG A 41 -7.00 -15.13 -4.26
CA ARG A 41 -6.53 -14.67 -5.57
C ARG A 41 -5.01 -14.73 -5.65
N VAL A 42 -4.35 -14.20 -4.63
CA VAL A 42 -2.90 -14.23 -4.45
C VAL A 42 -2.62 -14.74 -3.05
N ALA A 43 -1.75 -15.74 -2.94
CA ALA A 43 -1.48 -16.44 -1.69
C ALA A 43 -1.13 -15.46 -0.55
N ASP A 44 -1.85 -15.59 0.56
CA ASP A 44 -1.66 -14.83 1.80
C ASP A 44 -1.65 -13.29 1.66
N SER A 45 -2.21 -12.76 0.56
CA SER A 45 -2.15 -11.33 0.22
C SER A 45 -3.42 -10.77 -0.44
N GLU A 46 -4.12 -11.52 -1.30
CA GLU A 46 -5.38 -11.06 -1.90
C GLU A 46 -6.46 -12.12 -1.83
N PHE A 47 -7.62 -11.71 -1.30
CA PHE A 47 -8.82 -12.53 -1.20
C PHE A 47 -10.01 -11.83 -1.86
N SER A 48 -11.02 -12.60 -2.25
CA SER A 48 -12.21 -12.04 -2.89
C SER A 48 -13.49 -12.78 -2.50
N LEU A 49 -14.58 -12.05 -2.33
CA LEU A 49 -15.91 -12.56 -1.95
C LEU A 49 -16.95 -12.07 -2.96
N SER A 50 -17.64 -12.99 -3.62
CA SER A 50 -18.78 -12.67 -4.49
C SER A 50 -20.05 -12.49 -3.65
N PHE A 51 -20.76 -11.38 -3.84
CA PHE A 51 -22.05 -11.10 -3.19
C PHE A 51 -22.97 -10.38 -4.16
N SER A 52 -24.28 -10.60 -4.06
CA SER A 52 -25.27 -9.94 -4.92
C SER A 52 -26.03 -8.86 -4.15
N CYS A 53 -26.14 -7.68 -4.76
CA CYS A 53 -26.84 -6.54 -4.20
C CYS A 53 -27.64 -5.84 -5.31
N GLY A 54 -28.91 -5.53 -5.06
CA GLY A 54 -29.79 -4.87 -6.05
C GLY A 54 -29.92 -5.62 -7.38
N GLY A 55 -29.83 -6.95 -7.38
CA GLY A 55 -29.86 -7.77 -8.61
C GLY A 55 -28.59 -7.68 -9.47
N THR A 56 -27.48 -7.19 -8.92
CA THR A 56 -26.16 -7.15 -9.56
C THR A 56 -25.14 -7.91 -8.72
N GLU A 57 -24.32 -8.74 -9.36
CA GLU A 57 -23.20 -9.42 -8.72
C GLU A 57 -22.02 -8.46 -8.54
N TYR A 58 -21.49 -8.41 -7.32
CA TYR A 58 -20.31 -7.63 -6.94
C TYR A 58 -19.26 -8.56 -6.31
N LEU A 59 -18.01 -8.10 -6.36
CA LEU A 59 -16.85 -8.76 -5.78
C LEU A 59 -16.20 -7.81 -4.77
N LEU A 60 -16.19 -8.21 -3.49
CA LEU A 60 -15.42 -7.55 -2.45
C LEU A 60 -14.00 -8.14 -2.49
N ILE A 61 -13.02 -7.34 -2.89
CA ILE A 61 -11.59 -7.67 -2.89
C ILE A 61 -10.99 -7.20 -1.56
N ILE A 62 -10.22 -8.06 -0.92
CA ILE A 62 -9.56 -7.81 0.37
C ILE A 62 -8.06 -8.00 0.15
N THR A 63 -7.31 -6.90 0.17
CA THR A 63 -5.85 -6.87 -0.01
C THR A 63 -5.17 -6.66 1.34
N LEU A 64 -4.27 -7.58 1.71
CA LEU A 64 -3.50 -7.55 2.94
C LEU A 64 -2.06 -7.08 2.65
N PRO A 65 -1.66 -5.85 3.03
CA PRO A 65 -0.29 -5.37 2.83
C PRO A 65 0.74 -6.28 3.53
N ILE A 66 2.00 -6.22 3.12
CA ILE A 66 3.05 -7.11 3.65
C ILE A 66 3.29 -6.90 5.16
N GLU A 67 3.01 -5.70 5.68
CA GLU A 67 3.07 -5.33 7.09
C GLU A 67 1.82 -5.75 7.90
N PHE A 68 0.73 -6.25 7.28
CA PHE A 68 -0.45 -6.72 8.01
C PHE A 68 -0.07 -7.87 8.98
N PRO A 69 -0.49 -7.80 10.27
CA PRO A 69 -1.57 -6.98 10.82
C PRO A 69 -1.16 -5.63 11.46
N PHE A 70 0.06 -5.15 11.26
CA PHE A 70 0.50 -3.83 11.74
C PHE A 70 0.10 -2.68 10.79
N ALA A 71 -0.24 -3.00 9.54
CA ALA A 71 -0.90 -2.10 8.60
C ALA A 71 -2.34 -2.56 8.33
N SER A 72 -3.23 -1.61 8.04
CA SER A 72 -4.65 -1.86 7.78
C SER A 72 -4.86 -2.62 6.45
N PRO A 73 -5.81 -3.57 6.39
CA PRO A 73 -6.21 -4.21 5.15
C PRO A 73 -7.02 -3.23 4.28
N VAL A 74 -6.87 -3.33 2.97
CA VAL A 74 -7.63 -2.53 1.99
C VAL A 74 -8.78 -3.38 1.45
N LEU A 75 -10.00 -2.86 1.49
CA LEU A 75 -11.18 -3.51 0.95
C LEU A 75 -11.73 -2.68 -0.21
N SER A 76 -12.02 -3.29 -1.35
CA SER A 76 -12.57 -2.60 -2.53
C SER A 76 -13.66 -3.43 -3.21
N VAL A 77 -14.55 -2.77 -3.96
CA VAL A 77 -15.72 -3.40 -4.60
C VAL A 77 -15.64 -3.25 -6.12
N GLN A 78 -15.82 -4.36 -6.83
CA GLN A 78 -15.86 -4.42 -8.30
C GLN A 78 -17.17 -5.10 -8.77
N PRO A 79 -17.88 -4.61 -9.81
CA PRO A 79 -17.64 -3.37 -10.55
C PRO A 79 -17.86 -2.11 -9.70
N PRO A 80 -17.36 -0.93 -10.13
CA PRO A 80 -17.47 0.31 -9.38
C PRO A 80 -18.91 0.68 -9.00
N ALA A 81 -19.12 1.03 -7.74
CA ALA A 81 -20.42 1.35 -7.17
C ALA A 81 -20.38 2.64 -6.36
N GLN A 82 -21.51 3.34 -6.27
CA GLN A 82 -21.71 4.46 -5.36
C GLN A 82 -22.39 3.97 -4.08
N HIS A 83 -21.80 4.32 -2.93
CA HIS A 83 -22.28 3.99 -1.59
C HIS A 83 -21.66 4.94 -0.56
N PRO A 84 -22.33 5.29 0.56
CA PRO A 84 -21.74 6.17 1.59
C PRO A 84 -20.45 5.63 2.24
N LEU A 85 -20.24 4.31 2.21
CA LEU A 85 -19.01 3.64 2.66
C LEU A 85 -18.00 3.37 1.52
N LEU A 86 -18.16 3.94 0.33
CA LEU A 86 -17.23 3.78 -0.79
C LEU A 86 -16.70 5.14 -1.27
N ASP A 87 -15.38 5.24 -1.39
CA ASP A 87 -14.70 6.40 -1.98
C ASP A 87 -14.79 6.39 -3.53
N GLU A 88 -14.33 7.46 -4.20
CA GLU A 88 -14.35 7.61 -5.65
C GLU A 88 -13.69 6.45 -6.41
N ALA A 89 -12.72 5.77 -5.78
CA ALA A 89 -12.02 4.58 -6.26
C ALA A 89 -12.73 3.24 -5.99
N SER A 90 -13.94 3.25 -5.39
CA SER A 90 -14.66 2.04 -4.91
C SER A 90 -13.93 1.26 -3.81
N THR A 91 -13.10 1.95 -3.03
CA THR A 91 -12.48 1.45 -1.79
C THR A 91 -13.38 1.73 -0.60
N VAL A 92 -13.44 0.81 0.37
CA VAL A 92 -14.25 0.96 1.59
C VAL A 92 -13.66 2.03 2.50
N CYS A 93 -14.44 3.07 2.78
CA CYS A 93 -14.09 4.18 3.66
C CYS A 93 -15.21 4.44 4.68
N GLY A 94 -14.87 5.03 5.84
CA GLY A 94 -15.85 5.38 6.87
C GLY A 94 -16.09 4.34 7.97
N ILE A 95 -15.51 3.13 7.89
CA ILE A 95 -15.50 2.18 9.01
C ILE A 95 -14.37 2.54 9.97
N THR A 96 -14.71 2.82 11.23
CA THR A 96 -13.76 3.18 12.29
C THR A 96 -12.61 2.21 12.39
N ASP A 97 -12.91 0.92 12.34
CA ASP A 97 -11.97 -0.18 12.54
C ASP A 97 -11.01 -0.36 11.35
N LEU A 98 -11.29 0.23 10.19
CA LEU A 98 -10.34 0.35 9.08
C LEU A 98 -9.51 1.63 9.18
N THR A 99 -10.10 2.74 9.64
CA THR A 99 -9.39 4.03 9.82
C THR A 99 -8.44 4.07 11.02
N ALA A 100 -8.73 3.31 12.07
CA ALA A 100 -7.95 3.18 13.30
C ALA A 100 -7.64 1.70 13.59
N PHE A 101 -7.20 0.98 12.55
CA PHE A 101 -6.99 -0.47 12.61
C PHE A 101 -6.00 -0.87 13.70
N SER A 102 -6.43 -1.81 14.55
CA SER A 102 -5.63 -2.36 15.64
C SER A 102 -5.26 -3.82 15.34
N ILE A 103 -4.10 -4.28 15.82
CA ILE A 103 -3.70 -5.70 15.76
C ILE A 103 -4.74 -6.65 16.39
N HIS A 104 -5.57 -6.12 17.30
CA HIS A 104 -6.64 -6.87 17.96
C HIS A 104 -7.95 -6.92 17.16
N ALA A 105 -8.14 -6.05 16.16
CA ALA A 105 -9.35 -6.03 15.33
C ALA A 105 -9.55 -7.37 14.58
N SER A 106 -10.79 -7.82 14.46
CA SER A 106 -11.13 -9.01 13.68
C SER A 106 -11.56 -8.59 12.27
N LEU A 107 -10.70 -8.85 11.29
CA LEU A 107 -11.01 -8.62 9.88
C LEU A 107 -12.29 -9.34 9.41
N PRO A 108 -12.60 -10.59 9.84
CA PRO A 108 -13.91 -11.19 9.64
C PRO A 108 -15.09 -10.30 10.04
N ASP A 109 -15.03 -9.69 11.23
CA ASP A 109 -16.14 -8.88 11.75
C ASP A 109 -16.30 -7.57 10.95
N ILE A 110 -15.17 -6.96 10.54
CA ILE A 110 -15.17 -5.83 9.60
C ILE A 110 -15.80 -6.22 8.25
N VAL A 111 -15.45 -7.38 7.68
CA VAL A 111 -16.02 -7.87 6.41
C VAL A 111 -17.53 -8.12 6.55
N HIS A 112 -17.98 -8.71 7.65
CA HIS A 112 -19.40 -8.91 7.91
C HIS A 112 -20.15 -7.59 8.11
N GLN A 113 -19.53 -6.59 8.75
CA GLN A 113 -20.09 -5.24 8.88
C GLN A 113 -20.23 -4.55 7.50
N VAL A 114 -19.20 -4.61 6.65
CA VAL A 114 -19.25 -4.10 5.26
C VAL A 114 -20.40 -4.74 4.48
N LEU A 115 -20.51 -6.07 4.52
CA LEU A 115 -21.55 -6.79 3.79
C LEU A 115 -22.95 -6.50 4.36
N SER A 116 -23.09 -6.38 5.67
CA SER A 116 -24.35 -5.98 6.32
C SER A 116 -24.80 -4.58 5.92
N GLU A 117 -23.87 -3.63 5.82
CA GLU A 117 -24.15 -2.27 5.35
C GLU A 117 -24.56 -2.26 3.87
N PHE A 118 -23.87 -3.01 2.99
CA PHE A 118 -24.28 -3.14 1.58
C PHE A 118 -25.63 -3.84 1.36
N ILE A 119 -26.11 -4.63 2.32
CA ILE A 119 -27.48 -5.20 2.33
C ILE A 119 -28.49 -4.17 2.84
N THR A 120 -28.11 -3.36 3.83
CA THR A 120 -28.98 -2.36 4.47
C THR A 120 -29.16 -1.11 3.58
N VAL A 121 -28.10 -0.70 2.91
CA VAL A 121 -28.05 0.40 1.94
C VAL A 121 -27.51 -0.17 0.62
N PRO A 122 -28.37 -0.47 -0.37
CA PRO A 122 -27.93 -1.17 -1.57
C PRO A 122 -26.99 -0.32 -2.45
N LEU A 123 -25.94 -0.97 -2.95
CA LEU A 123 -24.97 -0.40 -3.88
C LEU A 123 -25.66 0.14 -5.14
N SER A 124 -25.51 1.44 -5.38
CA SER A 124 -26.03 2.09 -6.59
C SER A 124 -25.02 1.97 -7.73
N LYS A 125 -25.49 1.53 -8.92
CA LYS A 125 -24.64 1.54 -10.13
C LYS A 125 -24.23 2.97 -10.44
N ARG A 126 -22.92 3.21 -10.53
CA ARG A 126 -22.36 4.45 -11.08
C ARG A 126 -22.81 4.54 -12.55
N GLN A 127 -23.82 5.35 -12.84
CA GLN A 127 -24.14 5.68 -14.23
C GLN A 127 -23.01 6.54 -14.77
N ASP A 128 -22.28 6.03 -15.74
CA ASP A 128 -21.34 6.82 -16.52
C ASP A 128 -22.13 7.83 -17.36
N SER A 129 -22.36 9.02 -16.79
CA SER A 129 -22.77 10.20 -17.54
C SER A 129 -21.61 10.62 -18.45
N ALA A 130 -21.51 9.94 -19.59
CA ALA A 130 -20.46 10.17 -20.57
C ALA A 130 -20.59 11.57 -21.19
N THR A 131 -19.86 12.54 -20.61
CA THR A 131 -19.42 13.72 -21.34
C THR A 131 -17.92 13.93 -21.17
N SER A 132 -17.21 13.59 -22.25
CA SER A 132 -15.88 14.09 -22.61
C SER A 132 -14.62 13.53 -21.91
N ALA A 133 -14.12 12.46 -22.53
CA ALA A 133 -12.75 12.36 -23.07
C ALA A 133 -11.58 11.79 -22.24
N ALA A 134 -10.63 11.23 -23.01
CA ALA A 134 -9.26 10.87 -22.68
C ALA A 134 -9.04 9.68 -21.73
N SER A 135 -9.18 8.48 -22.29
CA SER A 135 -8.36 7.33 -21.91
C SER A 135 -6.89 7.58 -22.25
N SER A 136 -5.98 7.35 -21.28
CA SER A 136 -4.54 7.25 -21.52
C SER A 136 -3.90 6.24 -20.56
N SER A 137 -4.08 4.96 -20.88
CA SER A 137 -3.22 3.88 -20.38
C SER A 137 -1.84 3.98 -21.03
N SER A 138 -0.77 4.10 -20.23
CA SER A 138 0.60 3.98 -20.72
C SER A 138 1.04 2.52 -20.75
N GLY A 139 1.33 2.01 -21.95
CA GLY A 139 2.00 0.73 -22.21
C GLY A 139 2.85 0.82 -23.48
N ILE A 140 4.10 0.37 -23.41
CA ILE A 140 5.19 0.55 -24.40
C ILE A 140 5.44 -0.83 -25.05
N VAL A 141 5.70 -1.04 -26.36
CA VAL A 141 6.35 -0.23 -27.43
C VAL A 141 5.60 -0.39 -28.79
N GLU A 142 5.94 0.43 -29.80
CA GLU A 142 6.55 0.02 -31.10
C GLU A 142 6.21 0.96 -32.27
N ALA A 143 7.20 1.25 -33.13
CA ALA A 143 7.11 2.29 -34.15
C ALA A 143 6.40 1.81 -35.44
N ARG A 144 5.28 2.45 -35.80
CA ARG A 144 4.75 2.43 -37.17
C ARG A 144 3.95 3.70 -37.49
N SER A 145 4.28 4.32 -38.62
CA SER A 145 3.66 5.55 -39.11
C SER A 145 2.15 5.36 -39.32
N PRO A 146 1.29 6.34 -38.93
CA PRO A 146 -0.13 6.26 -39.23
C PRO A 146 -0.35 6.38 -40.76
N PRO A 147 -1.23 5.56 -41.35
CA PRO A 147 -1.53 5.65 -42.78
C PRO A 147 -2.33 6.92 -43.08
N MET A 148 -1.94 7.60 -44.15
CA MET A 148 -2.65 8.76 -44.69
C MET A 148 -3.96 8.31 -45.36
N THR A 149 -5.01 8.12 -44.56
CA THR A 149 -6.35 7.78 -45.07
C THR A 149 -7.01 9.04 -45.62
N MET A 150 -6.91 9.22 -46.94
CA MET A 150 -7.60 10.28 -47.68
C MET A 150 -9.11 10.22 -47.45
N TYR A 151 -9.72 11.31 -47.00
CA TYR A 151 -11.17 11.45 -47.00
C TYR A 151 -11.68 11.69 -48.42
N MET A 152 -12.11 10.61 -49.08
CA MET A 152 -12.90 10.64 -50.31
C MET A 152 -14.10 9.70 -50.18
N ASN A 153 -15.16 10.18 -49.53
CA ASN A 153 -16.53 10.10 -50.05
C ASN A 153 -17.52 10.83 -49.13
N GLY A 154 -18.44 11.57 -49.74
CA GLY A 154 -19.47 12.30 -49.02
C GLY A 154 -20.63 11.40 -48.60
N THR A 155 -20.64 10.96 -47.34
CA THR A 155 -21.85 10.48 -46.67
C THR A 155 -21.92 11.07 -45.26
N ILE A 156 -22.86 12.00 -45.05
CA ILE A 156 -23.11 12.60 -43.73
C ILE A 156 -23.72 11.52 -42.83
N PRO A 157 -23.17 11.24 -41.63
CA PRO A 157 -23.79 10.31 -40.70
C PRO A 157 -25.06 10.97 -40.11
N SER A 158 -26.23 10.48 -40.54
CA SER A 158 -27.53 10.81 -39.93
C SER A 158 -27.63 10.21 -38.52
N GLY A 159 -27.03 10.89 -37.53
CA GLY A 159 -27.31 10.67 -36.13
C GLY A 159 -28.68 11.24 -35.77
N THR A 160 -29.70 10.38 -35.68
CA THR A 160 -31.07 10.76 -35.35
C THR A 160 -31.23 11.07 -33.86
N LEU A 161 -31.09 12.34 -33.50
CA LEU A 161 -31.74 12.93 -32.33
C LEU A 161 -33.09 13.54 -32.76
N PRO A 162 -34.21 13.28 -32.06
CA PRO A 162 -35.50 13.86 -32.40
C PRO A 162 -35.53 15.34 -32.00
N GLY A 163 -35.26 16.24 -32.97
CA GLY A 163 -35.35 17.69 -32.75
C GLY A 163 -34.75 18.54 -33.88
N ASP A 164 -33.42 18.60 -33.96
CA ASP A 164 -32.81 19.93 -34.11
C ASP A 164 -31.95 20.20 -35.38
N VAL A 165 -31.92 19.25 -36.34
CA VAL A 165 -31.08 19.35 -37.55
C VAL A 165 -31.87 19.80 -38.79
N ARG A 166 -33.15 19.43 -38.92
CA ARG A 166 -33.93 19.67 -40.15
C ARG A 166 -34.50 21.09 -40.31
N LEU A 167 -34.41 21.92 -39.27
CA LEU A 167 -34.89 23.30 -39.24
C LEU A 167 -33.82 24.33 -39.64
N ARG A 168 -32.53 23.95 -39.63
CA ARG A 168 -31.41 24.90 -39.79
C ARG A 168 -31.15 25.31 -41.23
N SER A 169 -31.32 24.40 -42.19
CA SER A 169 -31.12 24.70 -43.62
C SER A 169 -32.28 25.48 -44.22
N THR A 170 -33.52 25.20 -43.82
CA THR A 170 -34.72 25.92 -44.29
C THR A 170 -34.68 27.42 -44.00
N SER A 171 -34.17 27.82 -42.83
CA SER A 171 -34.00 29.25 -42.48
C SER A 171 -33.00 29.98 -43.39
N ILE A 172 -31.90 29.32 -43.75
CA ILE A 172 -30.86 29.89 -44.62
C ILE A 172 -31.43 30.11 -46.02
N TYR A 173 -32.10 29.11 -46.58
CA TYR A 173 -32.72 29.24 -47.90
C TYR A 173 -33.90 30.23 -47.91
N SER A 174 -34.62 30.43 -46.81
CA SER A 174 -35.66 31.47 -46.75
C SER A 174 -35.09 32.89 -46.76
N GLU A 175 -33.95 33.14 -46.10
CA GLU A 175 -33.28 34.44 -46.13
C GLU A 175 -32.63 34.71 -47.50
N VAL A 176 -31.98 33.71 -48.10
CA VAL A 176 -31.36 33.82 -49.44
C VAL A 176 -32.40 34.01 -50.54
N ASN A 177 -33.55 33.33 -50.48
CA ASN A 177 -34.65 33.50 -51.44
C ASN A 177 -35.40 34.84 -51.29
N ALA A 178 -35.14 35.62 -50.24
CA ALA A 178 -35.71 36.95 -50.04
C ALA A 178 -34.82 38.09 -50.61
N LEU A 179 -33.63 37.77 -51.11
CA LEU A 179 -32.72 38.72 -51.76
C LEU A 179 -33.13 38.98 -53.22
N SER A 180 -32.75 40.14 -53.77
CA SER A 180 -33.03 40.44 -55.17
C SER A 180 -32.09 39.69 -56.12
N VAL A 181 -32.46 39.60 -57.40
CA VAL A 181 -31.63 38.96 -58.43
C VAL A 181 -30.31 39.72 -58.64
N ASP A 182 -30.30 41.03 -58.41
CA ASP A 182 -29.09 41.86 -58.49
C ASP A 182 -28.17 41.62 -57.29
N ASP A 183 -28.72 41.51 -56.07
CA ASP A 183 -27.95 41.11 -54.87
C ASP A 183 -27.31 39.73 -55.08
N LEU A 184 -28.06 38.76 -55.63
CA LEU A 184 -27.57 37.41 -55.88
C LEU A 184 -26.49 37.36 -56.97
N ARG A 185 -26.57 38.23 -57.99
CA ARG A 185 -25.48 38.42 -58.98
C ARG A 185 -24.23 39.00 -58.33
N GLU A 186 -24.41 39.94 -57.41
CA GLU A 186 -23.30 40.55 -56.68
C GLU A 186 -22.64 39.55 -55.73
N TRP A 187 -23.42 38.75 -55.00
CA TRP A 187 -22.91 37.64 -54.15
C TRP A 187 -22.23 36.54 -54.97
N SER A 188 -22.65 36.31 -56.21
CA SER A 188 -21.97 35.40 -57.15
C SER A 188 -20.65 35.97 -57.71
N THR A 189 -20.34 37.23 -57.42
CA THR A 189 -19.12 37.93 -57.88
C THR A 189 -18.19 38.30 -56.71
N ASP A 190 -18.74 38.47 -55.51
CA ASP A 190 -17.99 38.79 -54.28
C ASP A 190 -18.29 37.78 -53.14
N ASP A 191 -17.37 36.82 -52.97
CA ASP A 191 -17.38 35.82 -51.89
C ASP A 191 -17.40 36.45 -50.48
N MET A 192 -16.96 37.70 -50.31
CA MET A 192 -16.98 38.37 -49.02
C MET A 192 -18.40 38.66 -48.54
N LYS A 193 -19.37 38.89 -49.45
CA LYS A 193 -20.79 39.05 -49.08
C LYS A 193 -21.40 37.75 -48.58
N VAL A 194 -21.07 36.65 -49.24
CA VAL A 194 -21.48 35.30 -48.83
C VAL A 194 -20.90 34.96 -47.44
N LYS A 195 -19.62 35.30 -47.22
CA LYS A 195 -18.96 35.13 -45.92
C LYS A 195 -19.58 36.01 -44.84
N GLU A 196 -19.85 37.28 -45.12
CA GLU A 196 -20.49 38.19 -44.16
C GLU A 196 -21.89 37.72 -43.78
N PHE A 197 -22.69 37.28 -44.76
CA PHE A 197 -23.99 36.65 -44.50
C PHE A 197 -23.85 35.41 -43.62
N ALA A 198 -22.92 34.51 -43.93
CA ALA A 198 -22.64 33.33 -43.11
C ALA A 198 -22.23 33.69 -41.67
N GLU A 199 -21.54 34.81 -41.45
CA GLU A 199 -21.20 35.31 -40.11
C GLU A 199 -22.33 36.07 -39.40
N ARG A 200 -23.38 36.45 -40.12
CA ARG A 200 -24.63 36.99 -39.56
C ARG A 200 -25.56 35.87 -39.06
N LEU A 201 -25.50 34.67 -39.65
CA LEU A 201 -26.35 33.53 -39.29
C LEU A 201 -26.25 33.19 -37.78
N PRO A 202 -27.38 33.03 -37.07
CA PRO A 202 -27.39 32.89 -35.62
C PRO A 202 -26.64 31.64 -35.14
N HIS A 203 -26.78 30.52 -35.84
CA HIS A 203 -26.09 29.27 -35.49
C HIS A 203 -24.56 29.33 -35.69
N VAL A 204 -24.07 30.14 -36.64
CA VAL A 204 -22.62 30.37 -36.82
C VAL A 204 -22.10 31.23 -35.67
N ARG A 205 -22.84 32.28 -35.28
CA ARG A 205 -22.52 33.12 -34.11
C ARG A 205 -22.51 32.31 -32.81
N THR A 206 -23.55 31.54 -32.52
CA THR A 206 -23.60 30.64 -31.35
C THR A 206 -22.44 29.66 -31.33
N ARG A 207 -22.04 29.09 -32.49
CA ARG A 207 -20.90 28.17 -32.56
C ARG A 207 -19.56 28.88 -32.35
N LYS A 208 -19.35 30.06 -32.93
CA LYS A 208 -18.14 30.88 -32.69
C LYS A 208 -18.02 31.27 -31.22
N GLU A 209 -19.12 31.67 -30.60
CA GLU A 209 -19.16 32.04 -29.19
C GLU A 209 -18.92 30.85 -28.26
N ALA A 210 -19.50 29.68 -28.55
CA ALA A 210 -19.21 28.44 -27.81
C ALA A 210 -17.72 28.03 -27.92
N LEU A 211 -17.10 28.21 -29.09
CA LEU A 211 -15.66 27.99 -29.26
C LEU A 211 -14.81 28.99 -28.46
N ARG A 212 -15.21 30.27 -28.43
CA ARG A 212 -14.55 31.31 -27.62
C ARG A 212 -14.61 30.98 -26.13
N GLN A 213 -15.80 30.65 -25.63
CA GLN A 213 -16.02 30.26 -24.23
C GLN A 213 -15.24 28.99 -23.86
N LEU A 214 -15.15 28.00 -24.75
CA LEU A 214 -14.33 26.81 -24.54
C LEU A 214 -12.83 27.12 -24.47
N ALA A 215 -12.34 28.00 -25.34
CA ALA A 215 -10.94 28.44 -25.32
C ALA A 215 -10.60 29.19 -24.02
N GLU A 216 -11.46 30.14 -23.62
CA GLU A 216 -11.29 30.92 -22.38
C GLU A 216 -11.37 30.03 -21.13
N SER A 217 -12.29 29.06 -21.10
CA SER A 217 -12.40 28.08 -20.02
C SER A 217 -11.17 27.17 -19.94
N ASN A 218 -10.64 26.72 -21.08
CA ASN A 218 -9.42 25.91 -21.13
C ASN A 218 -8.19 26.72 -20.67
N GLU A 219 -8.04 27.96 -21.11
CA GLU A 219 -6.96 28.85 -20.69
C GLU A 219 -7.03 29.15 -19.17
N ALA A 220 -8.22 29.41 -18.65
CA ALA A 220 -8.44 29.61 -17.21
C ALA A 220 -8.07 28.35 -16.40
N LEU A 221 -8.48 27.16 -16.87
CA LEU A 221 -8.13 25.88 -16.24
C LEU A 221 -6.61 25.62 -16.30
N ALA A 222 -5.95 25.90 -17.43
CA ALA A 222 -4.50 25.76 -17.57
C ALA A 222 -3.74 26.70 -16.61
N LYS A 223 -4.18 27.96 -16.49
CA LYS A 223 -3.63 28.92 -15.51
C LYS A 223 -3.84 28.47 -14.07
N ALA A 224 -5.04 27.98 -13.73
CA ALA A 224 -5.32 27.44 -12.40
C ALA A 224 -4.42 26.24 -12.09
N ASN A 225 -4.30 25.27 -13.00
CA ASN A 225 -3.45 24.09 -12.85
C ASN A 225 -1.96 24.46 -12.70
N LEU A 226 -1.47 25.46 -13.44
CA LEU A 226 -0.10 25.95 -13.27
C LEU A 226 0.08 26.59 -11.88
N SER A 227 -0.87 27.41 -11.40
CA SER A 227 -0.79 28.02 -10.08
C SER A 227 -0.84 27.01 -8.92
N THR A 228 -1.49 25.86 -9.09
CA THR A 228 -1.54 24.79 -8.08
C THR A 228 -0.34 23.84 -8.15
N LYS A 229 0.30 23.73 -9.33
CA LYS A 229 1.47 22.87 -9.55
C LYS A 229 2.61 23.16 -8.59
N ASP A 230 3.00 24.43 -8.46
CA ASP A 230 4.19 24.80 -7.68
C ASP A 230 4.01 24.43 -6.20
N GLY A 231 2.84 24.72 -5.62
CA GLY A 231 2.51 24.33 -4.24
C GLY A 231 2.30 22.82 -4.03
N LEU A 232 2.05 22.04 -5.09
CA LEU A 232 2.06 20.57 -5.03
C LEU A 232 3.49 20.04 -5.08
N ASP A 233 4.34 20.59 -5.94
CA ASP A 233 5.75 20.21 -6.05
C ASP A 233 6.52 20.57 -4.76
N GLU A 234 6.24 21.72 -4.13
CA GLU A 234 6.74 22.07 -2.79
C GLU A 234 6.37 21.05 -1.71
N LYS A 235 5.08 20.69 -1.62
CA LYS A 235 4.59 19.68 -0.67
C LYS A 235 5.22 18.32 -0.92
N ARG A 236 5.39 17.92 -2.20
CA ARG A 236 6.06 16.68 -2.58
C ARG A 236 7.52 16.68 -2.13
N CYS A 237 8.26 17.77 -2.38
CA CYS A 237 9.63 17.93 -1.92
C CYS A 237 9.72 17.89 -0.38
N ARG A 238 8.76 18.49 0.35
CA ARG A 238 8.73 18.42 1.82
C ARG A 238 8.48 17.01 2.34
N VAL A 239 7.58 16.24 1.72
CA VAL A 239 7.33 14.83 2.08
C VAL A 239 8.57 13.97 1.84
N LEU A 240 9.27 14.15 0.71
CA LEU A 240 10.51 13.43 0.40
C LEU A 240 11.61 13.75 1.42
N ALA A 241 11.79 15.02 1.79
CA ALA A 241 12.77 15.42 2.81
C ALA A 241 12.45 14.83 4.20
N LEU A 242 11.18 14.81 4.61
CA LEU A 242 10.76 14.19 5.87
C LEU A 242 10.94 12.67 5.87
N TYR A 243 10.73 12.01 4.72
CA TYR A 243 11.00 10.58 4.57
C TYR A 243 12.49 10.26 4.67
N GLU A 244 13.35 11.09 4.09
CA GLU A 244 14.80 10.95 4.21
C GLU A 244 15.28 11.17 5.66
N GLU A 245 14.78 12.19 6.35
CA GLU A 245 15.04 12.44 7.77
C GLU A 245 14.61 11.27 8.66
N LEU A 246 13.40 10.72 8.44
CA LEU A 246 12.89 9.53 9.13
C LEU A 246 13.77 8.30 8.88
N SER A 247 14.22 8.10 7.63
CA SER A 247 15.09 6.98 7.25
C SER A 247 16.44 7.06 7.97
N GLN A 248 17.07 8.24 7.98
CA GLN A 248 18.33 8.48 8.69
C GLN A 248 18.18 8.30 10.21
N SER A 249 17.12 8.85 10.80
CA SER A 249 16.83 8.71 12.23
C SER A 249 16.60 7.24 12.63
N LYS A 250 15.87 6.48 11.80
CA LYS A 250 15.68 5.04 11.99
C LYS A 250 17.00 4.28 11.92
N GLN A 251 17.85 4.55 10.93
CA GLN A 251 19.16 3.89 10.82
C GLN A 251 20.05 4.15 12.05
N GLN A 252 20.03 5.38 12.58
CA GLN A 252 20.74 5.72 13.82
C GLN A 252 20.16 5.00 15.05
N PHE A 253 18.83 4.90 15.14
CA PHE A 253 18.15 4.15 16.19
C PHE A 253 18.48 2.65 16.12
N ASP A 254 18.37 2.03 14.95
CA ASP A 254 18.65 0.60 14.75
C ASP A 254 20.11 0.28 15.12
N THR A 255 21.07 1.10 14.68
CA THR A 255 22.50 1.00 15.06
C THR A 255 22.72 1.13 16.58
N SER A 256 22.03 2.09 17.21
CA SER A 256 22.09 2.29 18.66
C SER A 256 21.45 1.14 19.43
N GLN A 257 20.41 0.53 18.88
CA GLN A 257 19.73 -0.63 19.46
C GLN A 257 20.56 -1.91 19.33
N GLU A 258 21.27 -2.11 18.21
CA GLU A 258 22.20 -3.23 18.05
C GLU A 258 23.36 -3.16 19.05
N THR A 259 24.00 -2.00 19.17
CA THR A 259 25.06 -1.78 20.16
C THR A 259 24.55 -1.93 21.59
N PHE A 260 23.36 -1.42 21.91
CA PHE A 260 22.70 -1.64 23.19
C PHE A 260 22.47 -3.12 23.48
N ARG A 261 21.86 -3.89 22.55
CA ARG A 261 21.61 -5.34 22.71
C ARG A 261 22.90 -6.14 22.90
N LEU A 262 23.99 -5.75 22.22
CA LEU A 262 25.28 -6.39 22.37
C LEU A 262 25.87 -6.14 23.76
N LEU A 263 25.80 -4.90 24.26
CA LEU A 263 26.16 -4.52 25.63
C LEU A 263 25.29 -5.25 26.67
N GLU A 264 23.97 -5.24 26.49
CA GLU A 264 23.02 -5.94 27.34
C GLU A 264 23.37 -7.43 27.44
N ARG A 265 23.71 -8.07 26.32
CA ARG A 265 24.14 -9.47 26.31
C ARG A 265 25.50 -9.69 26.97
N SER A 266 26.48 -8.80 26.80
CA SER A 266 27.82 -8.99 27.39
C SER A 266 27.90 -8.64 28.87
N TYR A 267 27.10 -7.67 29.33
CA TYR A 267 27.07 -7.19 30.71
C TYR A 267 25.88 -7.72 31.51
N ASN A 268 25.06 -8.62 30.95
CA ASN A 268 24.05 -9.35 31.71
C ASN A 268 24.73 -10.07 32.90
N PRO A 269 24.23 -9.92 34.14
CA PRO A 269 24.88 -10.51 35.31
C PRO A 269 25.02 -12.04 35.25
N GLN A 270 24.11 -12.76 34.58
CA GLN A 270 24.25 -14.21 34.38
C GLN A 270 25.38 -14.51 33.39
N THR A 271 25.49 -13.75 32.28
CA THR A 271 26.59 -13.92 31.31
C THR A 271 27.95 -13.59 31.91
N LEU A 272 28.02 -12.59 32.80
CA LEU A 272 29.23 -12.28 33.56
C LEU A 272 29.59 -13.38 34.57
N LYS A 273 28.60 -13.92 35.30
CA LYS A 273 28.78 -15.07 36.21
C LYS A 273 29.29 -16.30 35.45
N ASP A 274 28.63 -16.69 34.36
CA ASP A 274 28.97 -17.87 33.58
C ASP A 274 30.33 -17.73 32.88
N GLY A 275 30.66 -16.52 32.40
CA GLY A 275 31.99 -16.21 31.87
C GLY A 275 33.08 -16.33 32.93
N LEU A 276 32.84 -15.81 34.14
CA LEU A 276 33.79 -15.88 35.25
C LEU A 276 33.99 -17.31 35.76
N ALA A 277 32.92 -18.11 35.81
CA ALA A 277 33.00 -19.54 36.13
C ALA A 277 33.80 -20.32 35.07
N ARG A 278 33.55 -20.07 33.78
CA ARG A 278 34.32 -20.68 32.68
C ARG A 278 35.81 -20.35 32.79
N SER A 279 36.16 -19.08 33.01
CA SER A 279 37.57 -18.70 33.20
C SER A 279 38.18 -19.11 34.54
N ALA A 280 37.40 -19.60 35.51
CA ALA A 280 37.93 -20.30 36.68
C ALA A 280 38.31 -21.75 36.31
N GLN A 281 37.44 -22.43 35.55
CA GLN A 281 37.67 -23.78 35.01
C GLN A 281 38.85 -23.81 34.02
N GLU A 282 38.92 -22.89 33.06
CA GLU A 282 40.04 -22.76 32.12
C GLU A 282 41.39 -22.64 32.86
N ALA A 283 41.44 -21.87 33.95
CA ALA A 283 42.62 -21.76 34.80
C ALA A 283 42.89 -23.02 35.64
N GLU A 284 41.87 -23.79 36.01
CA GLU A 284 42.07 -25.09 36.67
C GLU A 284 42.69 -26.10 35.69
N GLU A 285 42.14 -26.20 34.48
CA GLU A 285 42.67 -27.03 33.38
C GLU A 285 44.12 -26.63 33.00
N GLU A 286 44.43 -25.33 32.93
CA GLU A 286 45.80 -24.83 32.76
C GLU A 286 46.73 -25.29 33.90
N SER A 287 46.26 -25.27 35.15
CA SER A 287 47.06 -25.66 36.31
C SER A 287 47.33 -27.17 36.36
N ASP A 288 46.36 -27.98 35.92
CA ASP A 288 46.50 -29.43 35.82
C ASP A 288 47.44 -29.79 34.64
N GLY A 289 47.39 -29.03 33.54
CA GLY A 289 48.37 -29.10 32.47
C GLY A 289 49.81 -28.78 32.92
N ILE A 290 49.99 -27.76 33.76
CA ILE A 290 51.30 -27.42 34.37
C ILE A 290 51.79 -28.57 35.29
N ALA A 291 50.89 -29.19 36.06
CA ALA A 291 51.22 -30.35 36.88
C ALA A 291 51.61 -31.58 36.05
N GLN A 292 50.91 -31.82 34.93
CA GLN A 292 51.22 -32.90 33.98
C GLN A 292 52.62 -32.72 33.37
N GLN A 293 52.98 -31.51 32.93
CA GLN A 293 54.31 -31.20 32.38
C GLN A 293 55.43 -31.41 33.42
N PHE A 294 55.18 -31.04 34.68
CA PHE A 294 56.12 -31.31 35.78
C PHE A 294 56.29 -32.82 36.04
N LEU A 295 55.19 -33.59 36.04
CA LEU A 295 55.22 -35.06 36.15
C LEU A 295 56.02 -35.72 35.00
N ASN A 296 55.93 -35.18 33.79
CA ASN A 296 56.70 -35.59 32.62
C ASN A 296 58.19 -35.17 32.69
N LYS A 297 58.59 -34.37 33.69
CA LYS A 297 59.93 -33.75 33.83
C LYS A 297 60.25 -32.71 32.75
N GLU A 298 59.23 -32.09 32.18
CA GLU A 298 59.36 -30.99 31.20
C GLU A 298 59.56 -29.62 31.88
N LEU A 299 59.38 -29.55 33.20
CA LEU A 299 59.47 -28.34 34.03
C LEU A 299 60.38 -28.59 35.25
N GLU A 300 61.21 -27.59 35.58
CA GLU A 300 61.98 -27.58 36.83
C GLU A 300 61.11 -27.15 38.03
N VAL A 301 61.51 -27.55 39.24
CA VAL A 301 60.72 -27.37 40.48
C VAL A 301 60.35 -25.90 40.74
N ASP A 302 61.32 -24.99 40.63
CA ASP A 302 61.10 -23.56 40.91
C ASP A 302 60.20 -22.89 39.87
N GLU A 303 60.19 -23.40 38.62
CA GLU A 303 59.30 -22.91 37.58
C GLU A 303 57.89 -23.49 37.71
N PHE A 304 57.78 -24.79 38.01
CA PHE A 304 56.51 -25.43 38.35
C PHE A 304 55.82 -24.69 39.50
N LEU A 305 56.49 -24.51 40.64
CA LEU A 305 55.91 -23.88 41.83
C LEU A 305 55.39 -22.47 41.53
N ARG A 306 56.16 -21.66 40.81
CA ARG A 306 55.77 -20.30 40.41
C ARG A 306 54.54 -20.30 39.51
N ARG A 307 54.57 -21.04 38.38
CA ARG A 307 53.45 -21.06 37.42
C ARG A 307 52.20 -21.69 38.03
N PHE A 308 52.34 -22.82 38.72
CA PHE A 308 51.21 -23.54 39.33
C PHE A 308 50.53 -22.71 40.41
N MET A 309 51.30 -22.04 41.29
CA MET A 309 50.71 -21.21 42.34
C MET A 309 50.06 -19.94 41.78
N GLU A 310 50.63 -19.30 40.77
CA GLU A 310 49.99 -18.18 40.08
C GLU A 310 48.64 -18.60 39.47
N THR A 311 48.63 -19.69 38.69
CA THR A 311 47.42 -20.16 38.01
C THR A 311 46.35 -20.67 38.99
N ARG A 312 46.72 -21.48 40.01
CA ARG A 312 45.76 -21.92 41.04
C ARG A 312 45.21 -20.75 41.86
N THR A 313 46.02 -19.75 42.20
CA THR A 313 45.53 -18.53 42.87
C THR A 313 44.48 -17.83 42.02
N ARG A 314 44.74 -17.64 40.72
CA ARG A 314 43.78 -17.03 39.78
C ARG A 314 42.50 -17.85 39.62
N SER A 315 42.59 -19.18 39.56
CA SER A 315 41.42 -20.07 39.52
C SER A 315 40.55 -19.93 40.78
N HIS A 316 41.14 -20.05 41.97
CA HIS A 316 40.42 -19.91 43.23
C HIS A 316 39.83 -18.52 43.44
N GLU A 317 40.54 -17.45 43.08
CA GLU A 317 40.01 -16.09 43.10
C GLU A 317 38.79 -15.92 42.19
N ARG A 318 38.84 -16.44 40.96
CA ARG A 318 37.73 -16.37 40.00
C ARG A 318 36.54 -17.17 40.49
N SER A 319 36.77 -18.38 41.01
CA SER A 319 35.73 -19.25 41.57
C SER A 319 35.02 -18.59 42.76
N ALA A 320 35.76 -18.06 43.75
CA ALA A 320 35.19 -17.35 44.89
C ALA A 320 34.41 -16.08 44.50
N LYS A 321 34.87 -15.35 43.46
CA LYS A 321 34.15 -14.19 42.90
C LYS A 321 32.87 -14.62 42.16
N ALA A 322 32.89 -15.74 41.42
CA ALA A 322 31.71 -16.29 40.75
C ALA A 322 30.66 -16.81 41.73
N GLU A 323 31.07 -17.51 42.79
CA GLU A 323 30.18 -17.95 43.88
C GLU A 323 29.58 -16.75 44.62
N ARG A 324 30.37 -15.72 44.93
CA ARG A 324 29.88 -14.48 45.55
C ARG A 324 28.82 -13.79 44.68
N LEU A 325 29.06 -13.67 43.38
CA LEU A 325 28.12 -13.08 42.43
C LEU A 325 26.84 -13.94 42.31
N HIS A 326 26.97 -15.26 42.28
CA HIS A 326 25.85 -16.19 42.27
C HIS A 326 24.92 -16.00 43.47
N LEU A 327 25.48 -15.92 44.69
CA LEU A 327 24.71 -15.70 45.92
C LEU A 327 24.01 -14.33 45.93
N GLN A 328 24.66 -13.30 45.39
CA GLN A 328 24.05 -11.97 45.23
C GLN A 328 22.88 -11.99 44.25
N LEU A 329 23.01 -12.67 43.11
CA LEU A 329 21.94 -12.81 42.13
C LEU A 329 20.76 -13.63 42.67
N GLU A 330 21.01 -14.68 43.43
CA GLU A 330 19.95 -15.43 44.13
C GLU A 330 19.26 -14.61 45.23
N ALA A 331 19.97 -13.70 45.89
CA ALA A 331 19.36 -12.78 46.86
C ALA A 331 18.46 -11.76 46.16
N LEU A 332 18.87 -11.23 45.00
CA LEU A 332 18.06 -10.31 44.18
C LEU A 332 16.80 -11.00 43.62
N HIS A 333 16.94 -12.18 43.01
CA HIS A 333 15.79 -12.96 42.54
C HIS A 333 14.80 -13.28 43.67
N ARG A 334 15.29 -13.61 44.88
CA ARG A 334 14.43 -13.84 46.06
C ARG A 334 13.77 -12.56 46.58
N ALA A 335 14.36 -11.40 46.34
CA ALA A 335 13.78 -10.10 46.67
C ALA A 335 12.78 -9.59 45.59
N GLY A 336 12.62 -10.32 44.48
CA GLY A 336 11.68 -9.97 43.40
C GLY A 336 12.21 -8.96 42.38
N PHE A 337 13.54 -8.86 42.25
CA PHE A 337 14.24 -8.03 41.26
C PHE A 337 14.86 -8.89 40.15
#